data_AF-A0A936FXJ8-F1
#
_entry.id   AF-A0A936FXJ8-F1
#
_cell.length_a   1.000
_cell.length_b   1.000
_cell.length_c   1.000
_cell.angle_alpha   90.00
_cell.angle_beta   90.00
_cell.angle_gamma   90.00
#
_symmetry.space_group_name_H-M   'P 1'
#
loop_
_entity.id
_entity.type
_entity.pdbx_description
1 polymer ?
#
loop_
_entity_poly.entity_id
_entity_poly.type
_entity_poly.pdbx_seq_one_letter_code
_entity_poly.pdbx_strand_id
1 'polypeptide(L)' 'MKTEIINVANLKCNGCANTIKKSISSIEGVSSVVVDNDEMTVSVDFSEPASKLEIVEN' A
#
# COMPACT_ATOMS: atom_id res chain seq x y z
N MET A 1 -13.98 -0.23 8.25
CA MET A 1 -12.61 -0.66 7.88
C MET A 1 -12.70 -1.39 6.54
N LYS A 2 -11.85 -1.01 5.59
CA LYS A 2 -11.81 -1.56 4.22
C LYS A 2 -10.39 -2.07 3.95
N THR A 3 -10.27 -3.06 3.07
CA THR A 3 -9.00 -3.60 2.60
C THR A 3 -8.94 -3.46 1.08
N GLU A 4 -7.84 -2.94 0.56
CA GLU A 4 -7.57 -2.85 -0.88
C GLU A 4 -6.28 -3.58 -1.21
N ILE A 5 -6.28 -4.34 -2.32
CA ILE A 5 -5.12 -5.07 -2.81
C ILE A 5 -4.70 -4.46 -4.15
N ILE A 6 -3.45 -3.98 -4.21
CA ILE A 6 -2.89 -3.28 -5.36
C ILE A 6 -1.79 -4.16 -5.96
N ASN A 7 -1.87 -4.41 -7.26
CA ASN A 7 -0.82 -5.12 -8.00
C ASN A 7 0.27 -4.13 -8.42
N VAL A 8 1.52 -4.42 -8.09
CA VAL A 8 2.67 -3.56 -8.37
C VAL A 8 3.62 -4.26 -9.33
N ALA A 9 3.58 -3.87 -10.60
CA ALA A 9 4.48 -4.44 -11.60
C ALA A 9 5.95 -4.13 -11.27
N ASN A 10 6.83 -5.10 -11.55
CA ASN A 10 8.29 -4.98 -11.37
C ASN A 10 8.76 -4.72 -9.92
N LEU A 11 8.02 -5.19 -8.91
CA LEU A 11 8.46 -5.21 -7.52
C LEU A 11 9.55 -6.28 -7.30
N LYS A 12 10.75 -6.06 -7.86
CA LYS A 12 11.85 -7.05 -7.89
C LYS A 12 12.87 -6.92 -6.77
N CYS A 13 12.88 -5.80 -6.05
CA CYS A 13 13.85 -5.55 -4.99
C CYS A 13 13.21 -4.83 -3.80
N ASN A 14 13.78 -5.06 -2.61
CA ASN A 14 13.27 -4.50 -1.35
C ASN A 14 13.29 -2.97 -1.27
N GLY A 15 14.01 -2.28 -2.19
CA GLY A 15 14.06 -0.83 -2.25
C GLY A 15 12.68 -0.22 -2.51
N CYS A 16 12.02 -0.65 -3.59
CA CYS A 16 10.68 -0.16 -3.94
C CYS A 16 9.66 -0.56 -2.87
N ALA A 17 9.74 -1.80 -2.36
CA ALA A 17 8.84 -2.28 -1.31
C ALA A 17 8.86 -1.39 -0.06
N ASN A 18 10.05 -0.97 0.39
CA ASN A 18 10.19 -0.12 1.56
C ASN A 18 9.69 1.31 1.32
N THR A 19 9.93 1.85 0.12
CA THR A 19 9.44 3.19 -0.26
C THR A 19 7.91 3.22 -0.33
N ILE A 20 7.30 2.26 -1.01
CA ILE A 20 5.84 2.10 -1.12
C ILE A 20 5.22 1.99 0.28
N LYS A 21 5.75 1.07 1.11
CA LYS A 21 5.24 0.87 2.47
C LYS A 21 5.27 2.17 3.27
N LYS A 22 6.38 2.92 3.23
CA LYS A 22 6.51 4.18 3.96
C LYS A 22 5.56 5.26 3.44
N SER A 23 5.42 5.39 2.12
CA SER A 23 4.53 6.38 1.51
C SER A 23 3.08 6.14 1.96
N ILE A 24 2.56 4.94 1.73
CA ILE A 24 1.18 4.58 2.04
C ILE A 24 0.92 4.60 3.56
N SER A 25 1.86 4.14 4.38
CA SER A 25 1.69 4.15 5.85
C SER A 25 1.68 5.56 6.44
N SER A 26 2.08 6.58 5.67
CA SER A 26 2.05 7.98 6.11
C SER A 26 0.71 8.66 5.84
N ILE A 27 -0.21 8.00 5.11
CA ILE A 27 -1.54 8.52 4.80
C ILE A 27 -2.44 8.41 6.03
N GLU A 28 -3.10 9.51 6.40
CA GLU A 28 -4.01 9.54 7.55
C GLU A 28 -5.22 8.63 7.32
N GLY A 29 -5.54 7.76 8.27
CA GLY A 29 -6.61 6.76 8.15
C GLY A 29 -6.15 5.39 7.63
N VAL A 30 -4.89 5.26 7.19
CA VAL A 30 -4.27 3.95 6.95
C VAL A 30 -3.87 3.31 8.27
N SER A 31 -4.26 2.05 8.45
CA SER A 31 -4.02 1.28 9.67
C SER A 31 -2.97 0.18 9.48
N SER A 32 -2.84 -0.36 8.26
CA SER A 32 -1.88 -1.42 7.95
C SER A 32 -1.47 -1.38 6.47
N VAL A 33 -0.19 -1.67 6.21
CA VAL A 33 0.35 -1.86 4.86
C VAL A 33 1.25 -3.09 4.84
N VAL A 34 0.88 -4.07 4.02
CA VAL A 34 1.63 -5.31 3.80
C VAL A 34 2.07 -5.34 2.35
N VAL A 35 3.37 -5.52 2.12
CA VAL A 35 3.95 -5.63 0.79
C VAL A 35 4.42 -7.06 0.59
N ASP A 36 3.91 -7.71 -0.45
CA ASP A 36 4.29 -9.05 -0.88
C ASP A 36 5.13 -8.94 -2.16
N ASN A 37 6.41 -9.29 -2.08
CA ASN A 37 7.32 -9.23 -3.23
C ASN A 37 7.17 -10.44 -4.15
N ASP A 38 6.73 -11.58 -3.62
CA ASP A 38 6.56 -12.83 -4.37
C ASP A 38 5.32 -12.73 -5.25
N GLU A 39 4.21 -12.25 -4.68
CA GLU A 39 2.94 -12.01 -5.38
C GLU A 39 2.91 -10.65 -6.09
N MET A 40 3.91 -9.79 -5.86
CA MET A 40 3.96 -8.42 -6.38
C MET A 40 2.71 -7.60 -6.00
N THR A 41 2.25 -7.71 -4.76
CA THR A 41 1.05 -7.02 -4.27
C THR A 41 1.31 -6.16 -3.04
N VAL A 42 0.43 -5.19 -2.84
CA VAL A 42 0.36 -4.34 -1.65
C VAL A 42 -1.06 -4.39 -1.10
N SER A 43 -1.21 -4.89 0.12
CA SER A 43 -2.49 -4.90 0.84
C SER A 43 -2.53 -3.75 1.83
N VAL A 44 -3.60 -2.95 1.77
CA VAL A 44 -3.76 -1.75 2.59
C VAL A 44 -5.09 -1.83 3.35
N ASP A 45 -5.03 -1.77 4.67
CA ASP A 45 -6.20 -1.64 5.52
C ASP A 45 -6.38 -0.18 5.93
N PHE A 46 -7.58 0.37 5.71
CA PHE A 46 -7.85 1.78 5.95
C PHE A 46 -9.31 2.07 6.34
N SER A 47 -9.50 3.26 6.90
CA SER A 47 -10.78 3.88 7.20
C SER A 47 -10.72 5.37 6.90
N GLU A 48 -11.86 6.06 6.95
CA GLU A 48 -11.88 7.52 6.83
C GLU A 48 -10.87 8.17 7.81
N PRO A 49 -10.13 9.21 7.38
CA PRO A 49 -10.32 9.96 6.13
C PRO A 49 -9.72 9.34 4.85
N ALA A 50 -8.87 8.31 4.97
CA ALA A 50 -8.26 7.66 3.80
C ALA A 50 -9.30 7.11 2.83
N SER A 51 -8.98 7.22 1.54
CA SER A 51 -9.77 6.67 0.45
C SER A 51 -8.93 5.80 -0.47
N LYS A 52 -9.58 4.88 -1.20
CA LYS A 52 -8.93 4.06 -2.22
C LYS A 52 -8.19 4.90 -3.26
N LEU A 53 -8.77 6.03 -3.66
CA LEU A 53 -8.22 6.90 -4.70
C LEU A 53 -6.88 7.51 -4.22
N GLU A 54 -6.88 8.06 -3.01
CA GLU A 54 -5.69 8.63 -2.38
C GLU A 54 -4.54 7.62 -2.20
N ILE A 55 -4.88 6.37 -1.87
CA ILE A 55 -3.91 5.29 -1.69
C ILE A 55 -3.27 4.86 -3.02
N VAL A 56 -4.02 4.87 -4.13
CA VAL A 56 -3.52 4.43 -5.45
C VAL A 56 -2.76 5.52 -6.20
N GLU A 57 -3.01 6.80 -5.88
CA GLU A 57 -2.34 7.95 -6.50
C GLU A 57 -1.04 8.39 -5.79
N ASN A 58 -0.68 7.75 -4.66
CA ASN A 58 0.56 8.00 -3.89
C ASN A 58 1.71 7.08 -4.30
#